data_AF-A0A838HJ85-F1
#
_entry.id   AF-A0A838HJ85-F1
#
_cell.length_a   1.000
_cell.length_b   1.000
_cell.length_c   1.000
_cell.angle_alpha   90.00
_cell.angle_beta   90.00
_cell.angle_gamma   90.00
#
_symmetry.space_group_name_H-M   'P 1'
#
loop_
_entity.id
_entity.type
_entity.pdbx_description
1 polymer ?
#
loop_
_entity_poly.entity_id
_entity_poly.type
_entity_poly.pdbx_seq_one_letter_code
_entity_poly.pdbx_strand_id
1 'polypeptide(L)'
;MTEAMDATDATAPPARVWTAGMRPRLSRKVRMQWDEARQQPMLLYPEGLLLLNPGAQAVLELCDGQRTLAEIAAELATRFDSSDVVSAAPTTEMSTNTDIRPQTVEPVPSPTSRSG
;
A
#
# COMPACT_ATOMS: atom_id res chain seq x y z
N MET A 1 7.64 -9.44 -48.08
CA MET A 1 8.26 -9.06 -46.81
C MET A 1 7.43 -7.90 -46.27
N THR A 2 6.19 -8.09 -45.84
CA THR A 2 5.76 -8.93 -44.69
C THR A 2 6.56 -8.43 -43.48
N GLU A 3 6.03 -7.70 -42.51
CA GLU A 3 4.72 -7.76 -41.86
C GLU A 3 4.48 -6.48 -41.06
N ALA A 4 3.21 -6.24 -40.74
CA ALA A 4 2.78 -5.25 -39.76
C ALA A 4 3.37 -5.55 -38.38
N MET A 5 3.79 -4.52 -37.66
CA MET A 5 3.80 -4.53 -36.20
C MET A 5 2.74 -3.55 -35.73
N ASP A 6 1.50 -4.04 -35.79
CA ASP A 6 0.43 -3.65 -34.88
C ASP A 6 0.87 -4.11 -33.48
N ALA A 7 1.38 -3.17 -32.68
CA ALA A 7 1.54 -3.40 -31.26
C ALA A 7 0.25 -2.91 -30.58
N THR A 8 -0.75 -3.77 -30.65
CA THR A 8 -1.84 -3.98 -29.71
C THR A 8 -1.79 -3.07 -28.49
N ASP A 9 -2.60 -2.02 -28.56
CA ASP A 9 -3.62 -1.66 -27.57
C ASP A 9 -3.68 -2.59 -26.34
N ALA A 10 -2.78 -2.38 -25.38
CA ALA A 10 -3.03 -2.75 -24.00
C ALA A 10 -3.73 -1.56 -23.34
N THR A 11 -5.01 -1.36 -23.66
CA THR A 11 -5.87 -0.43 -22.93
C THR A 11 -6.02 -0.94 -21.50
N ALA A 12 -5.06 -0.60 -20.65
CA ALA A 12 -5.30 -0.48 -19.22
C ALA A 12 -6.44 0.54 -19.06
N PRO A 13 -7.42 0.31 -18.15
CA PRO A 13 -8.41 1.34 -17.85
C PRO A 13 -7.67 2.64 -17.57
N PRO A 14 -8.10 3.80 -18.14
CA PRO A 14 -7.31 5.02 -18.05
C PRO A 14 -6.96 5.25 -16.59
N ALA A 15 -5.66 5.18 -16.30
CA ALA A 15 -5.15 5.45 -14.97
C ALA A 15 -5.78 6.77 -14.54
N ARG A 16 -6.45 6.74 -13.37
CA ARG A 16 -7.23 7.88 -12.88
C ARG A 16 -6.33 9.11 -12.91
N VAL A 17 -6.58 10.04 -13.83
CA VAL A 17 -5.73 11.22 -13.98
C VAL A 17 -5.95 12.09 -12.76
N TRP A 18 -4.93 12.21 -11.92
CA TRP A 18 -4.94 13.13 -10.79
C TRP A 18 -4.32 14.45 -11.24
N THR A 19 -5.06 15.55 -11.09
CA THR A 19 -4.57 16.89 -11.40
C THR A 19 -4.21 17.63 -10.12
N ALA A 20 -3.21 18.51 -10.20
CA ALA A 20 -2.69 19.26 -9.06
C ALA A 20 -3.79 20.06 -8.31
N GLY A 21 -4.82 20.51 -9.01
CA GLY A 21 -5.96 21.24 -8.44
C GLY A 21 -7.07 20.37 -7.84
N MET A 22 -6.98 19.04 -7.92
CA MET A 22 -7.99 18.14 -7.33
C MET A 22 -7.99 18.26 -5.81
N ARG A 23 -9.18 18.25 -5.22
CA ARG A 23 -9.38 18.27 -3.76
C ARG A 23 -9.87 16.90 -3.30
N PRO A 24 -8.96 15.95 -3.03
CA PRO A 24 -9.36 14.61 -2.64
C PRO A 24 -10.08 14.66 -1.30
N ARG A 25 -11.16 13.88 -1.19
CA ARG A 25 -11.93 13.74 0.04
C ARG A 25 -12.16 12.29 0.35
N LEU A 26 -12.00 11.92 1.63
CA LEU A 26 -12.37 10.59 2.09
C LEU A 26 -13.87 10.32 1.85
N SER A 27 -14.17 9.08 1.45
CA SER A 27 -15.55 8.63 1.28
C SER A 27 -16.29 8.68 2.62
N ARG A 28 -17.57 9.04 2.63
CA ARG A 28 -18.37 9.10 3.87
C ARG A 28 -18.53 7.75 4.56
N LYS A 29 -18.24 6.66 3.85
CA LYS A 29 -18.33 5.28 4.34
C LYS A 29 -17.07 4.82 5.05
N VAL A 30 -15.97 5.57 4.96
CA VAL A 30 -14.72 5.22 5.66
C VAL A 30 -14.60 5.98 6.97
N ARG A 31 -14.02 5.35 7.99
CA ARG A 31 -13.79 5.95 9.31
C ARG A 31 -12.39 5.62 9.77
N MET A 32 -11.65 6.65 10.19
CA MET A 32 -10.35 6.47 10.81
C MET A 32 -10.54 6.23 12.31
N GLN A 33 -9.86 5.24 12.86
CA GLN A 33 -9.89 4.86 14.28
C GLN A 33 -8.50 4.43 14.74
N TRP A 34 -8.31 4.30 16.05
CA TRP A 34 -7.10 3.75 16.64
C TRP A 34 -7.37 2.31 17.10
N ASP A 35 -6.49 1.37 16.74
CA ASP A 35 -6.50 0.00 17.26
C ASP A 35 -5.63 -0.03 18.53
N GLU A 36 -6.27 -0.10 19.70
CA GLU A 36 -5.58 -0.17 21.00
C GLU A 36 -4.75 -1.44 21.17
N ALA A 37 -5.12 -2.56 20.55
CA ALA A 37 -4.39 -3.82 20.70
C ALA A 37 -3.07 -3.79 19.91
N ARG A 38 -3.05 -3.09 18.77
CA ARG A 38 -1.88 -2.95 17.91
C ARG A 38 -1.13 -1.64 18.07
N GLN A 39 -1.70 -0.69 18.82
CA GLN A 39 -1.20 0.68 18.98
C GLN A 39 -0.92 1.33 17.61
N GLN A 40 -1.87 1.20 16.69
CA GLN A 40 -1.75 1.67 15.32
C GLN A 40 -3.03 2.31 14.80
N PRO A 41 -2.93 3.30 13.89
CA PRO A 41 -4.07 3.87 13.21
C PRO A 41 -4.67 2.85 12.24
N MET A 42 -5.99 2.79 12.16
CA MET A 42 -6.74 1.92 11.26
C MET A 42 -7.82 2.69 10.50
N LEU A 43 -8.10 2.25 9.28
CA LEU A 43 -9.19 2.73 8.44
C LEU A 43 -10.24 1.63 8.28
N LEU A 44 -11.43 1.87 8.80
CA LEU A 44 -12.60 1.01 8.59
C LEU A 44 -13.33 1.43 7.33
N TYR A 45 -13.74 0.47 6.51
CA TYR A 45 -14.55 0.66 5.32
C TYR A 45 -15.57 -0.48 5.19
N PRO A 46 -16.59 -0.38 4.32
CA PRO A 46 -17.71 -1.32 4.33
C PRO A 46 -17.33 -2.80 4.16
N GLU A 47 -16.26 -3.08 3.41
CA GLU A 47 -15.82 -4.44 3.09
C GLU A 47 -14.69 -4.92 4.02
N GLY A 48 -14.23 -4.11 4.99
CA GLY A 48 -13.15 -4.52 5.89
C GLY A 48 -12.44 -3.40 6.66
N LEU A 49 -11.22 -3.70 7.08
CA LEU A 49 -10.33 -2.79 7.79
C LEU A 49 -8.93 -2.76 7.15
N LEU A 50 -8.27 -1.62 7.19
CA LEU A 50 -6.88 -1.44 6.78
C LEU A 50 -6.08 -0.88 7.95
N LEU A 51 -4.97 -1.52 8.29
CA LEU A 51 -3.99 -0.93 9.20
C LEU A 51 -3.18 0.11 8.42
N LEU A 52 -3.02 1.30 9.01
CA LEU A 52 -2.32 2.41 8.40
C LEU A 52 -0.93 2.50 9.02
N ASN A 53 0.06 2.77 8.18
CA ASN A 53 1.35 3.26 8.66
C ASN A 53 1.25 4.78 8.92
N PRO A 54 2.21 5.38 9.66
CA PRO A 54 2.17 6.82 9.96
C PRO A 54 2.08 7.71 8.71
N GLY A 55 2.73 7.32 7.60
CA GLY A 55 2.64 8.03 6.33
C GLY A 55 1.24 8.01 5.72
N ALA A 56 0.60 6.85 5.69
CA ALA A 56 -0.75 6.69 5.16
C ALA A 56 -1.78 7.43 6.01
N GLN A 57 -1.64 7.41 7.34
CA GLN A 57 -2.47 8.24 8.22
C GLN A 57 -2.33 9.73 7.87
N ALA A 58 -1.10 10.24 7.75
CA ALA A 58 -0.85 11.63 7.42
C ALA A 58 -1.45 12.05 6.06
N VAL A 59 -1.38 11.18 5.05
CA VAL A 59 -2.03 11.42 3.74
C VAL A 59 -3.55 11.52 3.90
N LEU A 60 -4.16 10.57 4.61
CA LEU A 60 -5.61 10.51 4.80
C LEU A 60 -6.14 11.70 5.60
N GLU A 61 -5.39 12.18 6.61
CA GLU A 61 -5.72 13.39 7.38
C GLU A 61 -5.79 14.65 6.53
N LEU A 62 -4.97 14.73 5.48
CA LEU A 62 -4.94 15.86 4.56
C LEU A 62 -6.01 15.78 3.45
N CYS A 63 -6.62 14.61 3.25
CA CYS A 63 -7.65 14.37 2.25
C CYS A 63 -9.07 14.75 2.75
N ASP A 64 -9.23 16.01 3.17
CA ASP A 64 -10.47 16.57 3.72
C ASP A 64 -11.40 17.21 2.66
N GLY A 65 -10.95 17.30 1.41
CA GLY A 65 -11.64 17.98 0.31
C GLY A 65 -11.52 19.51 0.33
N GLN A 66 -10.73 20.08 1.24
CA GLN A 66 -10.40 21.50 1.27
C GLN A 66 -9.07 21.77 0.57
N ARG A 67 -8.05 20.95 0.81
CA ARG A 67 -6.73 21.13 0.20
C ARG A 67 -6.66 20.54 -1.20
N THR A 68 -5.90 21.19 -2.07
CA THR A 68 -5.55 20.69 -3.40
C THR A 68 -4.45 19.64 -3.30
N LEU A 69 -4.35 18.77 -4.31
CA LEU A 69 -3.33 17.73 -4.35
C LEU A 69 -1.91 18.31 -4.29
N ALA A 70 -1.67 19.48 -4.89
CA ALA A 70 -0.40 20.18 -4.80
C ALA A 70 -0.07 20.63 -3.36
N GLU A 71 -1.05 21.18 -2.63
CA GLU A 71 -0.87 21.59 -1.24
C GLU A 71 -0.63 20.38 -0.33
N ILE A 72 -1.37 19.29 -0.55
CA ILE A 72 -1.19 18.04 0.19
C ILE A 72 0.22 17.48 -0.06
N ALA A 73 0.68 17.47 -1.32
CA ALA A 73 2.03 17.00 -1.66
C ALA A 73 3.13 17.87 -1.04
N ALA A 74 2.98 19.19 -1.04
CA ALA A 74 3.95 20.11 -0.44
C ALA A 74 4.00 19.97 1.09
N GLU A 75 2.84 19.79 1.74
CA GLU A 75 2.75 19.54 3.19
C GLU A 75 3.41 18.22 3.56
N LEU A 76 3.12 17.15 2.80
CA LEU A 76 3.74 15.84 3.02
C LEU A 76 5.25 15.87 2.77
N ALA A 77 5.69 16.53 1.69
CA ALA A 77 7.11 16.74 1.44
C ALA A 77 7.75 17.42 2.66
N THR A 78 7.18 18.52 3.16
CA THR A 78 7.71 19.19 4.36
C THR A 78 7.75 18.29 5.61
N ARG A 79 6.70 17.49 5.85
CA ARG A 79 6.61 16.61 7.03
C ARG A 79 7.56 15.43 6.96
N PHE A 80 7.78 14.88 5.77
CA PHE A 80 8.53 13.65 5.57
C PHE A 80 9.91 13.86 4.90
N ASP A 81 10.27 15.09 4.50
CA ASP A 81 11.62 15.47 4.01
C ASP A 81 12.70 15.16 5.03
N SER A 82 12.33 15.09 6.32
CA SER A 82 13.22 14.75 7.44
C SER A 82 13.12 13.30 7.88
N SER A 83 12.28 12.49 7.25
CA SER A 83 12.20 11.06 7.54
C SER A 83 12.97 10.30 6.48
N ASP A 84 14.16 9.87 6.88
CA ASP A 84 14.80 8.67 6.35
C ASP A 84 13.75 7.74 5.76
N VAL A 85 13.88 7.53 4.46
CA VAL A 85 13.48 6.28 3.84
C VAL A 85 14.22 5.16 4.58
N VAL A 86 13.70 4.76 5.75
CA VAL A 86 13.87 3.40 6.22
C VAL A 86 13.06 2.58 5.22
N SER A 87 13.75 2.34 4.11
CA SER A 87 13.64 1.21 3.23
C SER A 87 13.26 0.01 4.10
N ALA A 88 11.96 -0.28 4.18
CA ALA A 88 11.58 -1.67 4.11
C ALA A 88 12.24 -2.14 2.82
N ALA A 89 13.32 -2.91 2.99
CA ALA A 89 14.23 -3.31 1.92
C ALA A 89 13.47 -3.56 0.62
N PRO A 90 13.98 -3.14 -0.55
CA PRO A 90 13.48 -3.70 -1.79
C PRO A 90 13.81 -5.20 -1.73
N THR A 91 12.86 -6.03 -1.28
CA THR A 91 12.81 -7.41 -1.73
C THR A 91 12.44 -7.32 -3.20
N THR A 92 13.48 -7.08 -3.99
CA THR A 92 13.53 -7.37 -5.41
C THR A 92 13.34 -8.88 -5.53
N GLU A 93 12.10 -9.32 -5.60
CA GLU A 93 11.76 -10.54 -6.33
C GLU A 93 10.65 -10.18 -7.32
N MET A 94 11.07 -10.01 -8.57
CA MET A 94 10.21 -10.17 -9.75
C MET A 94 9.63 -11.58 -9.66
N SER A 95 8.48 -11.73 -9.01
CA SER A 95 7.69 -12.94 -9.12
C SER A 95 6.79 -12.78 -10.34
N THR A 96 7.31 -13.13 -11.51
CA THR A 96 6.47 -13.49 -12.65
C THR A 96 5.62 -14.67 -12.23
N ASN A 97 4.34 -14.39 -12.00
CA ASN A 97 3.31 -15.36 -11.71
C ASN A 97 3.35 -16.54 -12.71
N THR A 98 3.60 -17.76 -12.24
CA THR A 98 2.99 -19.06 -12.62
C THR A 98 3.99 -20.21 -12.43
N ASP A 99 4.07 -20.75 -11.20
CA ASP A 99 4.22 -22.20 -10.97
C ASP A 99 3.87 -22.48 -9.50
N ILE A 100 2.58 -22.70 -9.20
CA ILE A 100 2.17 -23.20 -7.89
C ILE A 100 2.49 -24.70 -7.86
N ARG A 101 3.69 -25.07 -7.40
CA ARG A 101 3.93 -26.43 -6.91
C ARG A 101 3.49 -26.49 -5.44
N PRO A 102 2.73 -27.52 -5.01
CA PRO A 102 2.43 -27.70 -3.61
C PRO A 102 3.73 -27.98 -2.86
N GLN A 103 4.14 -27.07 -1.98
CA GLN A 103 5.25 -27.26 -1.06
C GLN A 103 4.80 -28.26 0.02
N THR A 104 5.32 -29.48 -0.03
CA THR A 104 5.23 -30.42 1.09
C THR A 104 5.96 -29.80 2.28
N VAL A 105 5.20 -29.42 3.31
CA VAL A 105 5.74 -29.02 4.61
C VAL A 105 6.43 -30.24 5.23
N GLU A 106 7.75 -30.19 5.36
CA GLU A 106 8.47 -31.15 6.20
C GLU A 106 8.19 -30.85 7.69
N PRO A 107 7.97 -31.87 8.53
CA PRO A 107 7.70 -31.67 9.95
C PRO A 107 8.96 -31.24 10.71
N VAL A 108 8.84 -30.17 11.49
CA VAL A 108 9.85 -29.70 12.45
C VAL A 108 10.12 -30.78 13.51
N PRO A 109 11.39 -31.13 13.81
CA PRO A 109 11.69 -32.05 14.90
C PRO A 109 11.52 -31.37 16.27
N SER A 110 10.79 -32.04 17.17
CA SER A 110 10.55 -31.65 18.56
C SER A 110 11.85 -31.57 19.39
N PRO A 111 11.94 -30.68 20.39
CA PRO A 111 13.09 -30.63 21.29
C PRO A 111 13.08 -31.83 22.25
N THR A 112 14.09 -32.70 22.16
CA THR A 112 14.30 -33.76 23.15
C THR A 112 14.77 -33.15 24.48
N SER A 113 13.91 -33.19 25.50
CA SER A 113 14.32 -33.05 26.89
C SER A 113 15.32 -34.14 27.24
N ARG A 114 16.59 -33.77 27.46
CA ARG A 114 17.57 -34.63 28.12
C ARG A 114 17.47 -34.39 29.62
N SER A 115 16.69 -35.24 30.30
CA SER A 115 16.79 -35.44 31.73
C SER A 115 17.91 -36.44 32.00
N GLY A 116 18.84 -36.08 32.87
CA GLY A 116 19.94 -36.91 33.35
C GLY A 116 20.68 -36.17 34.43
#